data_AF-A0A2P5HW95-F1
#
_entry.id   AF-A0A2P5HW95-F1
#
_cell.length_a   1.000
_cell.length_b   1.000
_cell.length_c   1.000
_cell.angle_alpha   90.00
_cell.angle_beta   90.00
_cell.angle_gamma   90.00
#
_symmetry.space_group_name_H-M   'P 1'
#
loop_
_entity.id
_entity.type
_entity.pdbx_description
1 polymer ?
#
loop_
_entity_poly.entity_id
_entity_poly.type
_entity_poly.pdbx_seq_one_letter_code
_entity_poly.pdbx_strand_id
1 'polypeptide(L)'
;MPVAKSKAQHLPVTATDLLAYDEAQLVQYLKRNDADEGFDISSLVGVRRLPKSQRDELAHKLRDAALRLELNVDDLLTRLTDLAGRQNDSPNLEHRRSPDGSTESTPPPIAYQNFEVLSHDGLIEDGGRPACSTEELSHILADPTTRYTAILSWLSDDPDTETGAGEIKTIFSRQFTRWWNFRKSQWSNRGLDDGEEGLSAFLKAIRCRYKRMGLHTMVSATSFNETIRRQWQHMPASRQLPDGQSFAAYKDAVQTRLTPHHFIRRPQLRKNPYQQDTWTNWLEYLNFEKWCLESLTATAESLQKQFLESWKLLIAREPDGNMASSRPAGPSSTQPQRRPGAKAASPAKELEAAQAERDASNRAIRDFIREAKPYERALAAVYYQRHRVEWVIREAHLMETEMSQQRKTAKSKTKDDNVKERKKRRRDDVDEIPPESQSKRAKGRVVSEDAASGATRDGPHTRSLRRSARHASLQNGV
;
A
#
# COMPACT_ATOMS: atom_id res chain seq x y z
N MET A 1 -41.38 -48.33 -37.33
CA MET A 1 -40.16 -48.44 -38.15
C MET A 1 -39.70 -47.06 -38.56
N PRO A 2 -38.75 -46.43 -37.85
CA PRO A 2 -38.00 -45.30 -38.36
C PRO A 2 -36.54 -45.67 -38.61
N VAL A 3 -36.08 -45.16 -39.74
CA VAL A 3 -34.81 -45.39 -40.43
C VAL A 3 -33.62 -44.85 -39.63
N ALA A 4 -32.59 -45.67 -39.48
CA ALA A 4 -31.30 -45.31 -38.89
C ALA A 4 -30.60 -44.23 -39.72
N LYS A 5 -30.35 -43.06 -39.12
CA LYS A 5 -29.38 -42.09 -39.65
C LYS A 5 -27.99 -42.46 -39.11
N SER A 6 -27.15 -42.89 -40.04
CA SER A 6 -25.75 -43.23 -39.85
C SER A 6 -24.98 -42.08 -39.18
N LYS A 7 -24.46 -42.31 -37.97
CA LYS A 7 -23.42 -41.46 -37.36
C LYS A 7 -22.12 -41.74 -38.10
N ALA A 8 -21.72 -40.82 -38.98
CA ALA A 8 -20.36 -40.79 -39.50
C ALA A 8 -19.39 -40.65 -38.32
N GLN A 9 -18.70 -41.74 -38.01
CA GLN A 9 -17.58 -41.77 -37.07
C GLN A 9 -16.43 -40.99 -37.69
N HIS A 10 -16.29 -39.70 -37.35
CA HIS A 10 -15.06 -38.97 -37.62
C HIS A 10 -13.97 -39.54 -36.70
N LEU A 11 -12.87 -40.02 -37.30
CA LEU A 11 -11.69 -40.49 -36.57
C LEU A 11 -11.21 -39.42 -35.57
N PRO A 12 -10.78 -39.81 -34.36
CA PRO A 12 -10.21 -38.87 -33.40
C PRO A 12 -8.90 -38.29 -33.96
N VAL A 13 -8.83 -36.97 -34.09
CA VAL A 13 -7.65 -36.24 -34.55
C VAL A 13 -6.52 -36.43 -33.53
N THR A 14 -5.37 -36.93 -33.98
CA THR A 14 -4.22 -37.15 -33.11
C THR A 14 -3.29 -35.95 -33.07
N ALA A 15 -2.43 -35.87 -32.05
CA ALA A 15 -1.43 -34.79 -31.94
C ALA A 15 -0.43 -34.77 -33.13
N THR A 16 -0.21 -35.92 -33.77
CA THR A 16 0.63 -36.03 -34.98
C THR A 16 -0.08 -35.48 -36.21
N ASP A 17 -1.40 -35.63 -36.29
CA ASP A 17 -2.20 -35.08 -37.40
C ASP A 17 -2.20 -33.55 -37.34
N LEU A 18 -2.34 -32.96 -36.15
CA LEU A 18 -2.29 -31.50 -35.98
C LEU A 18 -0.92 -30.89 -36.32
N LEU A 19 0.18 -31.63 -36.13
CA LEU A 19 1.50 -31.17 -36.56
C LEU A 19 1.64 -31.08 -38.09
N ALA A 20 0.93 -31.96 -38.79
CA ALA A 20 0.91 -32.03 -40.25
C ALA A 20 -0.12 -31.09 -40.89
N TYR A 21 -1.02 -30.49 -40.10
CA TYR A 21 -2.01 -29.55 -40.61
C TYR A 21 -1.34 -28.27 -41.11
N ASP A 22 -1.89 -27.75 -42.20
CA ASP A 22 -1.60 -26.40 -42.63
C ASP A 22 -2.30 -25.37 -41.73
N GLU A 23 -1.92 -24.11 -41.89
CA GLU A 23 -2.38 -23.03 -41.03
C GLU A 23 -3.91 -22.78 -41.13
N ALA A 24 -4.51 -23.02 -42.30
CA ALA A 24 -5.95 -22.86 -42.49
C ALA A 24 -6.74 -24.01 -41.83
N GLN A 25 -6.20 -25.22 -41.90
CA GLN A 25 -6.74 -26.41 -41.24
C GLN A 25 -6.65 -26.30 -39.70
N LEU A 26 -5.58 -25.70 -39.17
CA LEU A 26 -5.44 -25.43 -37.74
C LEU A 26 -6.45 -24.41 -37.24
N VAL A 27 -6.67 -23.32 -37.97
CA VAL A 27 -7.70 -22.32 -37.66
C VAL A 27 -9.10 -22.96 -37.70
N GLN A 28 -9.39 -23.78 -38.70
CA GLN A 28 -10.68 -24.47 -38.80
C GLN A 28 -10.88 -25.50 -37.67
N TYR A 29 -9.81 -26.19 -37.27
CA TYR A 29 -9.82 -27.11 -36.13
C TYR A 29 -10.11 -26.37 -34.82
N LEU A 30 -9.44 -25.25 -34.56
CA LEU A 30 -9.68 -24.43 -33.37
C LEU A 30 -11.10 -23.85 -33.36
N LYS A 31 -11.61 -23.35 -34.50
CA LYS A 31 -13.00 -22.89 -34.63
C LYS A 31 -14.04 -23.98 -34.32
N ARG A 32 -13.71 -25.24 -34.60
CA ARG A 32 -14.58 -26.39 -34.34
C ARG A 32 -14.54 -26.85 -32.87
N ASN A 33 -13.51 -26.47 -32.14
CA ASN A 33 -13.32 -26.76 -30.71
C ASN A 33 -13.40 -25.48 -29.86
N ASP A 34 -14.10 -24.47 -30.35
CA ASP A 34 -14.37 -23.23 -29.63
C ASP A 34 -15.35 -23.51 -28.48
N ALA A 35 -14.97 -23.12 -27.27
CA ALA A 35 -15.75 -23.26 -26.05
C ALA A 35 -15.78 -21.94 -25.28
N ASP A 36 -16.75 -21.78 -24.38
CA ASP A 36 -17.04 -20.50 -23.71
C ASP A 36 -15.84 -19.88 -22.94
N GLU A 37 -14.80 -20.66 -22.62
CA GLU A 37 -13.57 -20.22 -21.92
C GLU A 37 -12.26 -20.48 -22.71
N GLY A 38 -12.34 -20.77 -24.02
CA GLY A 38 -11.17 -20.98 -24.89
C GLY A 38 -11.31 -22.19 -25.81
N PHE A 39 -10.20 -22.69 -26.36
CA PHE A 39 -10.21 -23.83 -27.28
C PHE A 39 -10.08 -25.18 -26.52
N ASP A 40 -11.09 -26.04 -26.61
CA ASP A 40 -11.07 -27.37 -25.99
C ASP A 40 -10.19 -28.34 -26.80
N ILE A 41 -8.93 -28.45 -26.39
CA ILE A 41 -7.96 -29.39 -26.95
C ILE A 41 -7.81 -30.68 -26.11
N SER A 42 -8.71 -30.91 -25.15
CA SER A 42 -8.65 -32.07 -24.24
C SER A 42 -8.86 -33.42 -24.96
N SER A 43 -9.46 -33.39 -26.14
CA SER A 43 -9.71 -34.56 -27.00
C SER A 43 -8.45 -35.08 -27.72
N LEU A 44 -7.31 -34.38 -27.64
CA LEU A 44 -6.09 -34.75 -28.36
C LEU A 44 -5.38 -35.97 -27.76
N VAL A 45 -5.51 -37.09 -28.46
CA VAL A 45 -4.80 -38.33 -28.12
C VAL A 45 -3.36 -38.26 -28.66
N GLY A 46 -2.39 -38.59 -27.81
CA GLY A 46 -0.98 -38.75 -28.20
C GLY A 46 -0.04 -37.59 -27.87
N VAL A 47 -0.53 -36.46 -27.33
CA VAL A 47 0.30 -35.28 -26.99
C VAL A 47 1.46 -35.64 -26.05
N ARG A 48 1.21 -36.48 -25.03
CA ARG A 48 2.26 -36.93 -24.07
C ARG A 48 3.29 -37.88 -24.67
N ARG A 49 3.02 -38.47 -25.84
CA ARG A 49 3.92 -39.41 -26.54
C ARG A 49 4.84 -38.71 -27.55
N LEU A 50 4.63 -37.42 -27.80
CA LEU A 50 5.48 -36.63 -28.69
C LEU A 50 6.80 -36.21 -28.00
N PRO A 51 7.95 -36.25 -28.71
CA PRO A 51 9.20 -35.66 -28.24
C PRO A 51 9.04 -34.17 -27.97
N LYS A 52 9.86 -33.64 -27.06
CA LYS A 52 9.72 -32.25 -26.56
C LYS A 52 9.72 -31.21 -27.68
N SER A 53 10.61 -31.35 -28.67
CA SER A 53 10.68 -30.47 -29.84
C SER A 53 9.37 -30.40 -30.62
N GLN A 54 8.70 -31.53 -30.82
CA GLN A 54 7.42 -31.61 -31.53
C GLN A 54 6.25 -31.08 -30.69
N ARG A 55 6.32 -31.18 -29.36
CA ARG A 55 5.33 -30.53 -28.47
C ARG A 55 5.46 -29.02 -28.47
N ASP A 56 6.68 -28.51 -28.46
CA ASP A 56 6.95 -27.07 -28.51
C ASP A 56 6.52 -26.49 -29.86
N GLU A 57 6.77 -27.20 -30.97
CA GLU A 57 6.30 -26.83 -32.31
C GLU A 57 4.77 -26.82 -32.41
N LEU A 58 4.09 -27.86 -31.91
CA LEU A 58 2.63 -27.93 -31.88
C LEU A 58 2.02 -26.78 -31.05
N ALA A 59 2.62 -26.48 -29.90
CA ALA A 59 2.17 -25.39 -29.03
C ALA A 59 2.39 -24.00 -29.66
N HIS A 60 3.39 -23.85 -30.53
CA HIS A 60 3.62 -22.61 -31.26
C HIS A 60 2.61 -22.45 -32.41
N LYS A 61 2.40 -23.51 -33.20
CA LYS A 61 1.42 -23.51 -34.31
C LYS A 61 -0.01 -23.26 -33.83
N LEU A 62 -0.42 -23.85 -32.70
CA LEU A 62 -1.75 -23.62 -32.13
C LEU A 62 -1.92 -22.19 -31.59
N ARG A 63 -0.87 -21.61 -31.00
CA ARG A 63 -0.89 -20.20 -30.56
C ARG A 63 -1.01 -19.23 -31.72
N ASP A 64 -0.24 -19.44 -32.79
CA ASP A 64 -0.29 -18.57 -33.97
C ASP A 64 -1.65 -18.65 -34.68
N ALA A 65 -2.24 -19.85 -34.76
CA ALA A 65 -3.59 -20.03 -35.30
C ALA A 65 -4.68 -19.40 -34.41
N ALA A 66 -4.55 -19.49 -33.08
CA ALA A 66 -5.47 -18.85 -32.12
C ALA A 66 -5.45 -17.31 -32.22
N LEU A 67 -4.27 -16.71 -32.33
CA LEU A 67 -4.13 -15.26 -32.51
C LEU A 67 -4.85 -14.75 -33.77
N ARG A 68 -4.89 -15.57 -34.83
CA ARG A 68 -5.61 -15.23 -36.08
C ARG A 68 -7.13 -15.41 -35.98
N LEU A 69 -7.60 -16.27 -35.08
CA LEU A 69 -9.03 -16.39 -34.75
C LEU A 69 -9.52 -15.19 -33.93
N GLU A 70 -8.71 -14.73 -32.97
CA GLU A 70 -9.02 -13.54 -32.16
C GLU A 70 -8.95 -12.23 -32.97
N LEU A 71 -8.13 -12.18 -34.02
CA LEU A 71 -8.00 -11.05 -34.94
C LEU A 71 -9.10 -11.01 -36.03
N ASN A 72 -10.29 -11.52 -35.74
CA ASN A 72 -11.45 -11.25 -36.60
C ASN A 72 -11.98 -9.84 -36.33
N VAL A 73 -11.58 -8.90 -37.18
CA VAL A 73 -11.90 -7.46 -37.08
C VAL A 73 -13.42 -7.21 -36.99
N ASP A 74 -14.23 -8.08 -37.60
CA ASP A 74 -15.69 -8.02 -37.57
C ASP A 74 -16.27 -8.40 -36.18
N ASP A 75 -15.67 -9.36 -35.48
CA ASP A 75 -16.06 -9.73 -34.11
C ASP A 75 -15.60 -8.67 -33.09
N LEU A 76 -14.44 -8.04 -33.33
CA LEU A 76 -13.95 -6.91 -32.51
C LEU A 76 -14.88 -5.70 -32.61
N LEU A 77 -15.32 -5.37 -33.83
CA LEU A 77 -16.30 -4.30 -34.07
C LEU A 77 -17.65 -4.61 -33.42
N THR A 78 -18.10 -5.87 -33.50
CA THR A 78 -19.35 -6.31 -32.88
C THR A 78 -19.28 -6.24 -31.35
N ARG A 79 -18.16 -6.68 -30.73
CA ARG A 79 -17.95 -6.61 -29.28
C ARG A 79 -17.79 -5.18 -28.77
N LEU A 80 -17.11 -4.31 -29.51
CA LEU A 80 -17.01 -2.88 -29.15
C LEU A 80 -18.38 -2.18 -29.23
N THR A 81 -19.22 -2.58 -30.19
CA THR A 81 -20.58 -2.06 -30.32
C THR A 81 -21.50 -2.59 -29.21
N ASP A 82 -21.36 -3.86 -28.81
CA ASP A 82 -22.11 -4.45 -27.68
C ASP A 82 -21.71 -3.85 -26.32
N LEU A 83 -20.41 -3.56 -26.12
CA LEU A 83 -19.90 -2.87 -24.93
C LEU A 83 -20.38 -1.41 -24.83
N ALA A 84 -20.57 -0.74 -25.96
CA ALA A 84 -21.17 0.60 -25.99
C ALA A 84 -22.68 0.59 -25.66
N GLY A 85 -23.37 -0.53 -25.93
CA GLY A 85 -24.80 -0.72 -25.61
C GLY A 85 -25.08 -1.18 -24.17
N ARG A 86 -24.15 -1.88 -23.52
CA ARG A 86 -24.33 -2.50 -22.19
C ARG A 86 -24.15 -1.56 -21.00
N GLN A 87 -23.88 -0.27 -21.20
CA GLN A 87 -23.59 0.65 -20.10
C GLN A 87 -24.81 1.02 -19.22
N ASN A 88 -26.01 0.46 -19.47
CA ASN A 88 -27.22 0.84 -18.73
C ASN A 88 -28.05 -0.28 -18.09
N ASP A 89 -27.76 -1.58 -18.24
CA ASP A 89 -28.54 -2.62 -17.54
C ASP A 89 -27.70 -3.87 -17.22
N SER A 90 -27.42 -4.09 -15.93
CA SER A 90 -26.85 -5.34 -15.41
C SER A 90 -27.94 -6.33 -15.03
N PRO A 91 -27.82 -7.61 -15.42
CA PRO A 91 -28.28 -8.69 -14.58
C PRO A 91 -27.15 -9.66 -14.21
N ASN A 92 -27.18 -10.03 -12.92
CA ASN A 92 -26.49 -11.13 -12.27
C ASN A 92 -26.35 -12.38 -13.15
N LEU A 93 -25.16 -12.97 -13.17
CA LEU A 93 -24.97 -14.35 -13.59
C LEU A 93 -24.32 -15.14 -12.45
N GLU A 94 -25.09 -16.10 -11.98
CA GLU A 94 -24.82 -16.96 -10.84
C GLU A 94 -23.59 -17.85 -11.06
N HIS A 95 -22.85 -18.01 -9.96
CA HIS A 95 -21.78 -18.98 -9.76
C HIS A 95 -22.21 -20.41 -10.12
N ARG A 96 -21.42 -21.07 -10.98
CA ARG A 96 -21.37 -22.54 -11.00
C ARG A 96 -19.97 -23.02 -10.63
N ARG A 97 -19.78 -23.21 -9.32
CA ARG A 97 -18.61 -23.90 -8.74
C ARG A 97 -18.66 -25.38 -9.14
N SER A 98 -17.52 -25.94 -9.56
CA SER A 98 -17.33 -27.38 -9.80
C SER A 98 -16.00 -27.86 -9.20
N PRO A 99 -15.88 -29.16 -8.88
CA PRO A 99 -15.26 -29.62 -7.63
C PRO A 99 -13.78 -30.01 -7.72
N ASP A 100 -13.14 -29.99 -6.54
CA ASP A 100 -11.78 -30.42 -6.21
C ASP A 100 -11.34 -31.74 -6.87
N GLY A 101 -10.20 -31.69 -7.56
CA GLY A 101 -9.39 -32.83 -7.94
C GLY A 101 -8.09 -32.84 -7.15
N SER A 102 -8.03 -33.64 -6.09
CA SER A 102 -6.84 -33.89 -5.26
C SER A 102 -5.88 -34.89 -5.92
N THR A 103 -4.59 -34.55 -6.01
CA THR A 103 -3.49 -35.55 -6.00
C THR A 103 -2.20 -34.95 -5.44
N GLU A 104 -1.97 -35.23 -4.16
CA GLU A 104 -0.75 -35.68 -3.48
C GLU A 104 0.65 -35.02 -3.70
N SER A 105 1.22 -34.63 -2.55
CA SER A 105 2.64 -34.38 -2.22
C SER A 105 3.21 -32.98 -2.43
N THR A 106 2.79 -32.05 -1.56
CA THR A 106 3.58 -30.93 -1.02
C THR A 106 3.07 -30.71 0.41
N PRO A 107 3.91 -30.39 1.42
CA PRO A 107 3.40 -29.99 2.74
C PRO A 107 2.30 -28.93 2.56
N PRO A 108 1.19 -29.01 3.30
CA PRO A 108 -0.01 -28.25 2.98
C PRO A 108 0.35 -26.78 2.84
N PRO A 109 -0.03 -26.11 1.73
CA PRO A 109 0.11 -24.67 1.64
C PRO A 109 -0.56 -24.11 2.88
N ILE A 110 0.17 -23.36 3.70
CA ILE A 110 -0.45 -22.54 4.73
C ILE A 110 -1.47 -21.70 3.97
N ALA A 111 -2.76 -21.95 4.23
CA ALA A 111 -3.81 -21.21 3.55
C ALA A 111 -3.50 -19.72 3.72
N TYR A 112 -3.42 -18.96 2.63
CA TYR A 112 -3.06 -17.54 2.65
C TYR A 112 -3.87 -16.74 3.69
N GLN A 113 -5.11 -17.16 3.95
CA GLN A 113 -5.99 -16.64 4.99
C GLN A 113 -5.41 -16.78 6.41
N ASN A 114 -4.77 -17.91 6.73
CA ASN A 114 -4.12 -18.11 8.04
C ASN A 114 -2.92 -17.17 8.21
N PHE A 115 -2.19 -16.87 7.13
CA PHE A 115 -1.05 -15.96 7.19
C PHE A 115 -1.47 -14.51 7.46
N GLU A 116 -2.56 -14.07 6.84
CA GLU A 116 -3.12 -12.74 7.01
C GLU A 116 -3.70 -12.53 8.41
N VAL A 117 -4.49 -13.48 8.93
CA VAL A 117 -5.03 -13.42 10.30
C VAL A 117 -3.91 -13.33 11.33
N LEU A 118 -2.83 -14.11 11.16
CA LEU A 118 -1.69 -14.04 12.07
C LEU A 118 -0.90 -12.73 11.97
N SER A 119 -0.90 -12.10 10.79
CA SER A 119 -0.29 -10.78 10.60
C SER A 119 -1.14 -9.67 11.23
N HIS A 120 -2.47 -9.79 11.16
CA HIS A 120 -3.42 -8.94 11.88
C HIS A 120 -3.20 -9.03 13.40
N ASP A 121 -3.19 -10.24 13.95
CA ASP A 121 -3.02 -10.45 15.38
C ASP A 121 -1.65 -9.98 15.87
N GLY A 122 -0.60 -10.29 15.10
CA GLY A 122 0.75 -9.83 15.41
C GLY A 122 0.89 -8.30 15.38
N LEU A 123 0.14 -7.61 14.51
CA LEU A 123 0.09 -6.15 14.47
C LEU A 123 -0.55 -5.59 15.74
N ILE A 124 -1.68 -6.16 16.18
CA ILE A 124 -2.36 -5.75 17.42
C ILE A 124 -1.45 -6.01 18.64
N GLU A 125 -0.77 -7.15 18.69
CA GLU A 125 0.11 -7.52 19.79
C GLU A 125 1.30 -6.58 19.98
N ASP A 126 1.88 -6.05 18.89
CA ASP A 126 2.95 -5.03 18.96
C ASP A 126 2.40 -3.59 19.08
N GLY A 127 1.08 -3.43 19.23
CA GLY A 127 0.41 -2.15 19.46
C GLY A 127 0.14 -1.33 18.19
N GLY A 128 0.18 -1.95 17.01
CA GLY A 128 -0.34 -1.40 15.77
C GLY A 128 -1.86 -1.51 15.67
N ARG A 129 -2.46 -0.81 14.70
CA ARG A 129 -3.89 -0.89 14.38
C ARG A 129 -4.09 -1.42 12.96
N PRO A 130 -4.83 -2.52 12.77
CA PRO A 130 -5.20 -3.00 11.45
C PRO A 130 -6.07 -2.00 10.67
N ALA A 131 -6.02 -2.03 9.34
CA ALA A 131 -6.83 -1.13 8.50
C ALA A 131 -8.33 -1.44 8.52
N CYS A 132 -8.67 -2.71 8.74
CA CYS A 132 -10.02 -3.24 8.78
C CYS A 132 -10.01 -4.52 9.63
N SER A 133 -11.18 -5.05 9.97
CA SER A 133 -11.28 -6.34 10.65
C SER A 133 -11.01 -7.52 9.70
N THR A 134 -10.73 -8.70 10.25
CA THR A 134 -10.58 -9.94 9.46
C THR A 134 -11.87 -10.34 8.74
N GLU A 135 -13.02 -10.04 9.32
CA GLU A 135 -14.35 -10.26 8.72
C GLU A 135 -14.58 -9.28 7.57
N GLU A 136 -14.28 -8.00 7.78
CA GLU A 136 -14.35 -6.98 6.73
C GLU A 136 -13.46 -7.36 5.55
N LEU A 137 -12.22 -7.78 5.80
CA LEU A 137 -11.33 -8.27 4.74
C LEU A 137 -11.90 -9.50 4.01
N SER A 138 -12.56 -10.41 4.74
CA SER A 138 -13.19 -11.59 4.13
C SER A 138 -14.37 -11.20 3.23
N HIS A 139 -15.16 -10.20 3.63
CA HIS A 139 -16.22 -9.63 2.80
C HIS A 139 -15.66 -8.93 1.56
N ILE A 140 -14.57 -8.18 1.72
CA ILE A 140 -13.82 -7.54 0.63
C ILE A 140 -13.30 -8.59 -0.39
N LEU A 141 -12.84 -9.73 0.09
CA LEU A 141 -12.37 -10.81 -0.79
C LEU A 141 -13.51 -11.55 -1.50
N ALA A 142 -14.71 -11.57 -0.90
CA ALA A 142 -15.86 -12.29 -1.42
C ALA A 142 -16.60 -11.52 -2.53
N ASP A 143 -16.65 -10.19 -2.47
CA ASP A 143 -17.34 -9.36 -3.46
C ASP A 143 -16.55 -8.07 -3.79
N PRO A 144 -15.45 -8.18 -4.58
CA PRO A 144 -14.57 -7.08 -5.01
C PRO A 144 -15.30 -5.99 -5.83
N THR A 145 -16.13 -5.21 -5.16
CA THR A 145 -16.82 -4.04 -5.71
C THR A 145 -15.88 -2.83 -5.83
N THR A 146 -16.32 -1.83 -6.59
CA THR A 146 -15.49 -0.72 -7.06
C THR A 146 -14.95 0.14 -5.92
N ARG A 147 -13.71 -0.17 -5.52
CA ARG A 147 -12.79 0.61 -4.67
C ARG A 147 -13.09 0.62 -3.17
N TYR A 148 -12.52 -0.38 -2.49
CA TYR A 148 -12.42 -0.41 -1.05
C TYR A 148 -11.53 0.71 -0.50
N THR A 149 -12.17 1.83 -0.18
CA THR A 149 -11.55 2.98 0.47
C THR A 149 -10.88 2.62 1.80
N ALA A 150 -11.38 1.58 2.49
CA ALA A 150 -10.83 1.09 3.76
C ALA A 150 -9.41 0.53 3.62
N ILE A 151 -9.11 -0.17 2.52
CA ILE A 151 -7.83 -0.86 2.30
C ILE A 151 -6.97 -0.19 1.23
N LEU A 152 -7.49 0.84 0.55
CA LEU A 152 -6.80 1.59 -0.50
C LEU A 152 -5.40 2.04 -0.08
N SER A 153 -5.24 2.46 1.17
CA SER A 153 -3.96 2.85 1.76
C SER A 153 -2.89 1.74 1.67
N TRP A 154 -3.29 0.48 1.60
CA TRP A 154 -2.40 -0.68 1.69
C TRP A 154 -2.24 -1.44 0.37
N LEU A 155 -2.87 -0.94 -0.70
CA LEU A 155 -2.65 -1.40 -2.07
C LEU A 155 -1.34 -0.80 -2.63
N SER A 156 -0.83 -1.40 -3.70
CA SER A 156 0.42 -1.00 -4.33
C SER A 156 0.27 -0.92 -5.85
N ASP A 157 1.26 -0.30 -6.50
CA ASP A 157 1.39 -0.24 -7.95
C ASP A 157 2.17 -1.39 -8.56
N ASP A 158 2.56 -2.37 -7.73
CA ASP A 158 3.31 -3.51 -8.24
C ASP A 158 2.28 -4.61 -8.47
N PRO A 159 1.80 -4.78 -9.70
CA PRO A 159 0.74 -5.72 -9.97
C PRO A 159 1.23 -7.12 -9.62
N ASP A 160 0.73 -7.67 -8.52
CA ASP A 160 0.63 -9.12 -8.39
C ASP A 160 -0.43 -9.58 -9.39
N THR A 161 -0.01 -9.71 -10.65
CA THR A 161 -0.76 -10.16 -11.83
C THR A 161 -1.98 -9.30 -12.22
N GLU A 162 -2.43 -9.45 -13.46
CA GLU A 162 -3.46 -8.66 -14.17
C GLU A 162 -4.81 -8.50 -13.45
N THR A 163 -5.03 -9.18 -12.31
CA THR A 163 -6.28 -9.17 -11.54
C THR A 163 -6.22 -8.34 -10.24
N GLY A 164 -5.05 -7.91 -9.76
CA GLY A 164 -4.92 -7.21 -8.47
C GLY A 164 -5.35 -8.02 -7.23
N ALA A 165 -5.78 -9.27 -7.43
CA ALA A 165 -6.33 -10.13 -6.39
C ALA A 165 -5.26 -10.60 -5.37
N GLY A 166 -3.98 -10.58 -5.75
CA GLY A 166 -2.87 -10.86 -4.83
C GLY A 166 -2.66 -9.76 -3.79
N GLU A 167 -2.93 -8.50 -4.15
CA GLU A 167 -2.73 -7.37 -3.23
C GLU A 167 -3.75 -7.34 -2.11
N ILE A 168 -5.03 -7.55 -2.46
CA ILE A 168 -6.12 -7.60 -1.48
C ILE A 168 -5.92 -8.77 -0.51
N LYS A 169 -5.33 -9.87 -0.97
CA LYS A 169 -5.00 -11.04 -0.12
C LYS A 169 -3.80 -10.82 0.82
N THR A 170 -3.09 -9.70 0.72
CA THR A 170 -1.83 -9.48 1.46
C THR A 170 -1.81 -8.20 2.32
N ILE A 171 -2.98 -7.66 2.66
CA ILE A 171 -3.10 -6.36 3.34
C ILE A 171 -2.44 -6.37 4.72
N PHE A 172 -2.80 -7.32 5.59
CA PHE A 172 -2.27 -7.37 6.95
C PHE A 172 -0.81 -7.77 6.98
N SER A 173 -0.35 -8.65 6.09
CA SER A 173 1.09 -8.95 5.99
C SER A 173 1.92 -7.76 5.52
N ARG A 174 1.40 -6.94 4.59
CA ARG A 174 1.99 -5.66 4.19
C ARG A 174 1.98 -4.66 5.35
N GLN A 175 0.86 -4.52 6.06
CA GLN A 175 0.75 -3.68 7.26
C GLN A 175 1.77 -4.07 8.32
N PHE A 176 1.86 -5.37 8.64
CA PHE A 176 2.79 -5.89 9.62
C PHE A 176 4.26 -5.64 9.22
N THR A 177 4.61 -5.88 7.96
CA THR A 177 5.96 -5.58 7.45
C THR A 177 6.27 -4.08 7.54
N ARG A 178 5.32 -3.23 7.15
CA ARG A 178 5.47 -1.77 7.23
C ARG A 178 5.60 -1.29 8.67
N TRP A 179 4.84 -1.87 9.58
CA TRP A 179 4.94 -1.60 11.01
C TRP A 179 6.33 -1.93 11.53
N TRP A 180 6.91 -3.07 11.16
CA TRP A 180 8.28 -3.40 11.55
C TRP A 180 9.33 -2.49 10.90
N ASN A 181 9.11 -1.99 9.67
CA ASN A 181 9.97 -0.94 9.09
C ASN A 181 9.96 0.32 9.96
N PHE A 182 8.78 0.71 10.44
CA PHE A 182 8.64 1.79 11.42
C PHE A 182 9.37 1.47 12.72
N ARG A 183 9.18 0.28 13.30
CA ARG A 183 9.86 -0.11 14.56
C ARG A 183 11.36 -0.01 14.39
N LYS A 184 11.92 -0.53 13.29
CA LYS A 184 13.35 -0.38 12.96
C LYS A 184 13.75 1.10 12.86
N SER A 185 12.98 1.92 12.13
CA SER A 185 13.20 3.37 12.05
C SER A 185 13.23 4.05 13.43
N GLN A 186 12.39 3.64 14.39
CA GLN A 186 12.43 4.19 15.75
C GLN A 186 13.79 3.97 16.43
N TRP A 187 14.37 2.76 16.30
CA TRP A 187 15.70 2.45 16.81
C TRP A 187 16.78 3.29 16.10
N SER A 188 16.67 3.41 14.78
CA SER A 188 17.62 4.18 13.97
C SER A 188 17.67 5.66 14.32
N ASN A 189 16.51 6.29 14.49
CA ASN A 189 16.42 7.70 14.87
C ASN A 189 16.89 7.97 16.31
N ARG A 190 17.12 6.92 17.10
CA ARG A 190 17.68 7.01 18.45
C ARG A 190 19.18 6.70 18.50
N GLY A 191 19.80 6.31 17.38
CA GLY A 191 21.19 5.83 17.34
C GLY A 191 21.37 4.50 18.07
N LEU A 192 20.33 3.67 18.08
CA LEU A 192 20.31 2.35 18.70
C LEU A 192 20.21 1.24 17.64
N ASP A 193 20.75 1.51 16.45
CA ASP A 193 20.72 0.61 15.28
C ASP A 193 21.37 -0.75 15.57
N ASP A 194 22.43 -0.73 16.37
CA ASP A 194 23.18 -1.92 16.79
C ASP A 194 22.62 -2.56 18.07
N GLY A 195 21.48 -2.06 18.57
CA GLY A 195 20.83 -2.59 19.77
C GLY A 195 20.23 -3.98 19.53
N GLU A 196 20.67 -4.97 20.30
CA GLU A 196 20.11 -6.32 20.29
C GLU A 196 18.62 -6.34 20.73
N GLU A 197 18.15 -5.30 21.41
CA GLU A 197 16.76 -5.23 21.91
C GLU A 197 15.72 -5.11 20.79
N GLY A 198 16.03 -4.37 19.72
CA GLY A 198 15.14 -4.25 18.56
C GLY A 198 15.07 -5.56 17.78
N LEU A 199 16.23 -6.17 17.52
CA LEU A 199 16.34 -7.47 16.87
C LEU A 199 15.69 -8.59 17.69
N SER A 200 15.86 -8.59 19.02
CA SER A 200 15.28 -9.59 19.92
C SER A 200 13.74 -9.56 19.91
N ALA A 201 13.13 -8.38 19.90
CA ALA A 201 11.67 -8.28 19.77
C ALA A 201 11.19 -8.72 18.39
N PHE A 202 11.89 -8.34 17.32
CA PHE A 202 11.58 -8.82 15.97
C PHE A 202 11.67 -10.35 15.88
N LEU A 203 12.76 -10.94 16.39
CA LEU A 203 12.94 -12.39 16.50
C LEU A 203 11.79 -13.05 17.27
N LYS A 204 11.40 -12.47 18.42
CA LYS A 204 10.29 -12.99 19.23
C LYS A 204 8.97 -12.96 18.48
N ALA A 205 8.65 -11.85 17.81
CA ALA A 205 7.42 -11.69 17.04
C ALA A 205 7.36 -12.66 15.86
N ILE A 206 8.42 -12.74 15.06
CA ILE A 206 8.49 -13.66 13.91
C ILE A 206 8.43 -15.12 14.40
N ARG A 207 9.16 -15.45 15.47
CA ARG A 207 9.10 -16.80 16.06
C ARG A 207 7.69 -17.16 16.54
N CYS A 208 6.99 -16.24 17.19
CA CYS A 208 5.62 -16.46 17.62
C CYS A 208 4.70 -16.73 16.43
N ARG A 209 4.82 -15.91 15.37
CA ARG A 209 4.04 -16.06 14.13
C ARG A 209 4.28 -17.43 13.47
N TYR A 210 5.54 -17.85 13.33
CA TYR A 210 5.86 -19.17 12.74
C TYR A 210 5.36 -20.34 13.58
N LYS A 211 5.44 -20.24 14.92
CA LYS A 211 4.84 -21.26 15.80
C LYS A 211 3.34 -21.35 15.61
N ARG A 212 2.63 -20.22 15.52
CA ARG A 212 1.16 -20.19 15.30
C ARG A 212 0.76 -20.73 13.93
N MET A 213 1.62 -20.61 12.92
CA MET A 213 1.43 -21.24 11.61
C MET A 213 1.66 -22.76 11.62
N GLY A 214 2.04 -23.37 12.74
CA GLY A 214 2.41 -24.78 12.82
C GLY A 214 3.80 -25.10 12.25
N LEU A 215 4.60 -24.09 11.89
CA LEU A 215 5.96 -24.25 11.36
C LEU A 215 7.00 -24.46 12.47
N HIS A 216 6.69 -25.36 13.41
CA HIS A 216 7.56 -25.66 14.55
C HIS A 216 8.93 -26.21 14.10
N THR A 217 8.97 -26.98 13.01
CA THR A 217 10.20 -27.54 12.43
C THR A 217 11.15 -26.43 11.95
N MET A 218 10.62 -25.38 11.31
CA MET A 218 11.42 -24.23 10.88
C MET A 218 11.93 -23.42 12.07
N VAL A 219 11.11 -23.22 13.11
CA VAL A 219 11.49 -22.46 14.30
C VAL A 219 12.59 -23.16 15.11
N SER A 220 12.56 -24.49 15.14
CA SER A 220 13.55 -25.32 15.83
C SER A 220 14.85 -25.50 15.03
N ALA A 221 14.90 -25.08 13.76
CA ALA A 221 16.11 -25.17 12.96
C ALA A 221 17.20 -24.23 13.51
N THR A 222 18.44 -24.73 13.54
CA THR A 222 19.62 -23.96 14.02
C THR A 222 19.84 -22.67 13.21
N SER A 223 19.44 -22.66 11.93
CA SER A 223 19.56 -21.50 11.05
C SER A 223 18.49 -20.42 11.26
N PHE A 224 17.40 -20.70 12.00
CA PHE A 224 16.25 -19.81 12.08
C PHE A 224 16.62 -18.39 12.53
N ASN A 225 17.36 -18.26 13.63
CA ASN A 225 17.73 -16.95 14.17
C ASN A 225 18.62 -16.17 13.20
N GLU A 226 19.53 -16.86 12.51
CA GLU A 226 20.42 -16.25 11.52
C GLU A 226 19.63 -15.79 10.29
N THR A 227 18.67 -16.58 9.81
CA THR A 227 17.76 -16.17 8.72
C THR A 227 16.96 -14.92 9.09
N ILE A 228 16.36 -14.88 10.28
CA ILE A 228 15.59 -13.71 10.71
C ILE A 228 16.49 -12.49 10.99
N ARG A 229 17.72 -12.70 11.48
CA ARG A 229 18.72 -11.63 11.61
C ARG A 229 19.08 -11.02 10.27
N ARG A 230 19.30 -11.83 9.23
CA ARG A 230 19.52 -11.33 7.86
C ARG A 230 18.32 -10.54 7.35
N GLN A 231 17.10 -11.04 7.57
CA GLN A 231 15.88 -10.29 7.23
C GLN A 231 15.86 -8.92 7.92
N TRP A 232 16.14 -8.88 9.24
CA TRP A 232 16.23 -7.62 9.98
C TRP A 232 17.29 -6.69 9.39
N GLN A 233 18.48 -7.18 9.05
CA GLN A 233 19.55 -6.39 8.45
C GLN A 233 19.15 -5.81 7.09
N HIS A 234 18.48 -6.59 6.24
CA HIS A 234 18.01 -6.16 4.92
C HIS A 234 16.83 -5.18 4.96
N MET A 235 16.08 -5.10 6.07
CA MET A 235 15.06 -4.08 6.22
C MET A 235 15.68 -2.68 6.17
N PRO A 236 15.05 -1.69 5.52
CA PRO A 236 15.62 -0.36 5.40
C PRO A 236 15.74 0.32 6.78
N ALA A 237 16.96 0.68 7.18
CA ALA A 237 17.20 1.56 8.31
C ALA A 237 16.79 2.98 7.93
N SER A 238 15.50 3.27 8.08
CA SER A 238 14.89 4.53 7.66
C SER A 238 15.23 5.64 8.66
N ARG A 239 16.44 6.19 8.57
CA ARG A 239 16.85 7.34 9.37
C ARG A 239 16.26 8.61 8.77
N GLN A 240 15.45 9.32 9.55
CA GLN A 240 14.68 10.47 9.09
C GLN A 240 15.49 11.77 9.09
N LEU A 241 16.63 11.77 9.78
CA LEU A 241 17.57 12.87 9.84
C LEU A 241 18.96 12.42 9.38
N PRO A 242 19.79 13.32 8.85
CA PRO A 242 21.17 13.00 8.51
C PRO A 242 21.97 12.43 9.68
N ASP A 243 23.03 11.69 9.36
CA ASP A 243 23.91 11.11 10.37
C ASP A 243 24.55 12.17 11.28
N GLY A 244 24.69 11.82 12.56
CA GLY A 244 25.22 12.72 13.59
C GLY A 244 24.18 13.64 14.23
N GLN A 245 22.93 13.65 13.75
CA GLN A 245 21.87 14.42 14.39
C GLN A 245 21.45 13.83 15.74
N SER A 246 21.21 14.71 16.71
CA SER A 246 20.84 14.30 18.06
C SER A 246 19.39 13.81 18.15
N PHE A 247 19.09 13.00 19.17
CA PHE A 247 17.71 12.61 19.47
C PHE A 247 16.81 13.82 19.76
N ALA A 248 17.37 14.95 20.24
CA ALA A 248 16.60 16.18 20.43
C ALA A 248 16.14 16.75 19.08
N ALA A 249 17.02 16.80 18.08
CA ALA A 249 16.66 17.22 16.72
C ALA A 249 15.57 16.33 16.12
N TYR A 250 15.62 15.01 16.39
CA TYR A 250 14.55 14.10 15.97
C TYR A 250 13.21 14.44 16.61
N LYS A 251 13.18 14.77 17.91
CA LYS A 251 11.93 15.21 18.57
C LYS A 251 11.36 16.47 17.96
N ASP A 252 12.22 17.44 17.66
CA ASP A 252 11.80 18.72 17.08
C ASP A 252 11.24 18.51 15.66
N ALA A 253 11.88 17.63 14.87
CA ALA A 253 11.38 17.25 13.55
C ALA A 253 10.01 16.57 13.63
N VAL A 254 9.82 15.63 14.56
CA VAL A 254 8.52 14.97 14.79
C VAL A 254 7.46 15.99 15.20
N GLN A 255 7.78 16.89 16.14
CA GLN A 255 6.86 17.93 16.58
C GLN A 255 6.47 18.88 15.43
N THR A 256 7.44 19.26 14.59
CA THR A 256 7.20 20.11 13.43
C THR A 256 6.24 19.45 12.44
N ARG A 257 6.46 18.17 12.09
CA ARG A 257 5.60 17.45 11.15
C ARG A 257 4.18 17.22 11.67
N LEU A 258 4.00 17.12 12.99
CA LEU A 258 2.70 16.88 13.63
C LEU A 258 1.91 18.16 13.93
N THR A 259 2.58 19.31 14.00
CA THR A 259 1.95 20.60 14.34
C THR A 259 0.71 20.95 13.47
N PRO A 260 0.71 20.71 12.14
CA PRO A 260 -0.45 21.02 11.30
C PRO A 260 -1.72 20.21 11.61
N HIS A 261 -1.61 19.13 12.37
CA HIS A 261 -2.73 18.21 12.65
C HIS A 261 -3.49 18.52 13.94
N HIS A 262 -3.07 19.57 14.67
CA HIS A 262 -3.81 20.12 15.82
C HIS A 262 -4.22 19.12 16.93
N PHE A 263 -3.46 18.05 17.12
CA PHE A 263 -3.69 17.11 18.23
C PHE A 263 -3.64 17.82 19.58
N ILE A 264 -4.62 17.53 20.45
CA ILE A 264 -4.75 18.14 21.78
C ILE A 264 -3.58 17.70 22.67
N ARG A 265 -3.20 16.43 22.59
CA ARG A 265 -2.11 15.86 23.39
C ARG A 265 -0.81 15.78 22.60
N ARG A 266 0.18 16.55 23.04
CA ARG A 266 1.54 16.49 22.46
C ARG A 266 2.25 15.16 22.74
N PRO A 267 2.98 14.59 21.76
CA PRO A 267 3.75 13.37 21.95
C PRO A 267 4.95 13.61 22.87
N GLN A 268 5.26 12.64 23.73
CA GLN A 268 6.44 12.67 24.59
C GLN A 268 7.39 11.52 24.22
N LEU A 269 8.19 11.73 23.18
CA LEU A 269 9.11 10.70 22.68
C LEU A 269 10.15 10.29 23.73
N ARG A 270 10.22 8.98 23.98
CA ARG A 270 11.14 8.36 24.93
C ARG A 270 12.38 7.86 24.21
N LYS A 271 13.53 7.91 24.90
CA LYS A 271 14.81 7.42 24.36
C LYS A 271 14.81 5.91 24.16
N ASN A 272 14.08 5.16 24.98
CA ASN A 272 13.78 3.75 24.73
C ASN A 272 12.35 3.63 24.14
N PRO A 273 12.17 3.08 22.93
CA PRO A 273 10.85 2.90 22.31
C PRO A 273 9.86 2.08 23.15
N TYR A 274 10.33 1.13 23.97
CA TYR A 274 9.43 0.30 24.79
C TYR A 274 8.80 1.03 25.98
N GLN A 275 9.36 2.16 26.37
CA GLN A 275 8.81 2.98 27.45
C GLN A 275 7.79 4.00 26.93
N GLN A 276 7.54 4.00 25.62
CA GLN A 276 6.64 4.91 24.97
C GLN A 276 5.20 4.39 25.09
N ASP A 277 4.27 5.28 25.42
CA ASP A 277 2.85 4.92 25.46
C ASP A 277 2.30 4.73 24.04
N THR A 278 1.21 3.96 23.91
CA THR A 278 0.59 3.62 22.63
C THR A 278 0.22 4.85 21.79
N TRP A 279 -0.25 5.93 22.42
CA TRP A 279 -0.58 7.18 21.71
C TRP A 279 0.66 7.85 21.13
N THR A 280 1.71 8.00 21.94
CA THR A 280 2.98 8.56 21.46
C THR A 280 3.60 7.68 20.37
N ASN A 281 3.51 6.34 20.48
CA ASN A 281 3.96 5.40 19.44
C ASN A 281 3.21 5.60 18.11
N TRP A 282 1.89 5.79 18.18
CA TRP A 282 1.07 6.05 17.00
C TRP A 282 1.40 7.40 16.33
N LEU A 283 1.61 8.45 17.11
CA LEU A 283 2.04 9.75 16.56
C LEU A 283 3.45 9.70 15.95
N GLU A 284 4.35 8.89 16.50
CA GLU A 284 5.65 8.65 15.88
C GLU A 284 5.52 7.87 14.57
N TYR A 285 4.57 6.93 14.49
CA TYR A 285 4.24 6.21 13.26
C TYR A 285 3.66 7.15 12.19
N LEU A 286 2.78 8.09 12.55
CA LEU A 286 2.31 9.14 11.65
C LEU A 286 3.47 9.97 11.10
N ASN A 287 4.41 10.37 11.96
CA ASN A 287 5.59 11.09 11.51
C ASN A 287 6.44 10.25 10.54
N PHE A 288 6.61 8.95 10.78
CA PHE A 288 7.30 8.04 9.86
C PHE A 288 6.61 7.98 8.48
N GLU A 289 5.28 7.82 8.43
CA GLU A 289 4.57 7.76 7.15
C GLU A 289 4.58 9.10 6.41
N LYS A 290 4.59 10.24 7.13
CA LYS A 290 4.79 11.57 6.51
C LYS A 290 6.18 11.72 5.92
N TRP A 291 7.21 11.31 6.64
CA TRP A 291 8.58 11.33 6.13
C TRP A 291 8.72 10.45 4.87
N CYS A 292 8.09 9.27 4.85
CA CYS A 292 8.05 8.46 3.64
C CYS A 292 7.35 9.17 2.47
N LEU A 293 6.25 9.90 2.73
CA LEU A 293 5.56 10.69 1.71
C LEU A 293 6.46 11.81 1.16
N GLU A 294 7.15 12.54 2.03
CA GLU A 294 8.12 13.57 1.64
C GLU A 294 9.21 12.97 0.72
N SER A 295 9.79 11.84 1.11
CA SER A 295 10.82 11.15 0.33
C SER A 295 10.31 10.64 -1.03
N LEU A 296 9.11 10.07 -1.08
CA LEU A 296 8.52 9.58 -2.33
C LEU A 296 8.14 10.74 -3.28
N THR A 297 7.63 11.84 -2.72
CA THR A 297 7.28 13.04 -3.49
C THR A 297 8.53 13.65 -4.12
N ALA A 298 9.61 13.81 -3.35
CA ALA A 298 10.89 14.28 -3.88
C ALA A 298 11.44 13.37 -4.99
N THR A 299 11.26 12.05 -4.86
CA THR A 299 11.65 11.09 -5.90
C THR A 299 10.83 11.29 -7.18
N ALA A 300 9.50 11.40 -7.08
CA ALA A 300 8.62 11.64 -8.22
C ALA A 300 8.95 12.97 -8.93
N GLU A 301 9.20 14.04 -8.16
CA GLU A 301 9.61 15.36 -8.69
C GLU A 301 10.94 15.28 -9.46
N SER A 302 11.93 14.55 -8.92
CA SER A 302 13.22 14.38 -9.61
C SER A 302 13.12 13.60 -10.92
N LEU A 303 12.21 12.63 -11.00
CA LEU A 303 11.94 11.82 -12.21
C LEU A 303 11.08 12.57 -13.23
N GLN A 304 10.29 13.55 -12.80
CA GLN A 304 9.40 14.32 -13.66
C GLN A 304 10.16 14.97 -14.83
N LYS A 305 11.37 15.47 -14.58
CA LYS A 305 12.20 16.09 -15.64
C LYS A 305 12.51 15.10 -16.76
N GLN A 306 12.93 13.89 -16.42
CA GLN A 306 13.27 12.83 -17.39
C GLN A 306 12.02 12.42 -18.19
N PHE A 307 10.88 12.28 -17.52
CA PHE A 307 9.60 12.00 -18.17
C PHE A 307 9.20 13.10 -19.18
N LEU A 308 9.33 14.37 -18.80
CA LEU A 308 9.00 15.48 -19.70
C LEU A 308 9.96 15.56 -20.90
N GLU A 309 11.24 15.22 -20.71
CA GLU A 309 12.22 15.16 -21.80
C GLU A 309 11.92 14.01 -22.77
N SER A 310 11.62 12.80 -22.27
CA SER A 310 11.24 11.66 -23.12
C SER A 310 9.92 11.89 -23.85
N TRP A 311 8.94 12.53 -23.19
CA TRP A 311 7.67 12.93 -23.80
C TRP A 311 7.86 13.94 -24.94
N LYS A 312 8.73 14.94 -24.76
CA LYS A 312 9.05 15.91 -25.83
C LYS A 312 9.71 15.25 -27.04
N LEU A 313 10.62 14.30 -26.81
CA LEU A 313 11.27 13.55 -27.89
C LEU A 313 10.27 12.69 -28.69
N LEU A 314 9.25 12.17 -28.01
CA LEU A 314 8.18 11.42 -28.66
C LEU A 314 7.32 12.33 -29.56
N ILE A 315 6.85 13.47 -29.03
CA ILE A 315 6.02 14.42 -29.78
C ILE A 315 6.79 15.05 -30.96
N ALA A 316 8.06 15.43 -30.77
CA ALA A 316 8.88 16.02 -31.83
C ALA A 316 9.13 15.07 -33.02
N ARG A 317 8.79 13.79 -32.86
CA ARG A 317 8.91 12.75 -33.89
C ARG A 317 7.58 12.44 -34.57
N GLU A 318 6.45 12.91 -34.05
CA GLU A 318 5.21 12.89 -34.83
C GLU A 318 5.38 13.88 -36.00
N PRO A 319 5.32 13.41 -37.25
CA PRO A 319 5.41 14.32 -38.38
C PRO A 319 4.19 15.24 -38.37
N ASP A 320 4.44 16.55 -38.54
CA ASP A 320 3.44 17.61 -38.69
C ASP A 320 2.35 17.22 -39.71
N GLY A 321 1.28 16.62 -39.20
CA GLY A 321 0.14 16.16 -39.97
C GLY A 321 -1.13 16.88 -39.58
N ASN A 322 -1.08 18.20 -39.29
CA ASN A 322 -2.22 19.14 -39.37
C ASN A 322 -1.93 20.45 -38.60
N MET A 323 -1.28 21.42 -39.25
CA MET A 323 -1.36 22.84 -38.84
C MET A 323 -1.03 23.76 -40.03
N ALA A 324 -1.74 23.59 -41.15
CA ALA A 324 -1.77 24.59 -42.22
C ALA A 324 -3.04 24.47 -43.08
N SER A 325 -4.18 24.73 -42.46
CA SER A 325 -5.34 25.24 -43.20
C SER A 325 -5.87 26.47 -42.49
N SER A 326 -5.66 27.63 -43.12
CA SER A 326 -6.59 28.76 -43.24
C SER A 326 -5.88 30.12 -43.20
N ARG A 327 -5.45 30.65 -44.36
CA ARG A 327 -5.75 32.03 -44.82
C ARG A 327 -5.15 32.32 -46.22
N PRO A 328 -5.68 33.32 -46.95
CA PRO A 328 -6.25 33.09 -48.27
C PRO A 328 -5.32 33.52 -49.41
N ALA A 329 -5.63 32.98 -50.58
CA ALA A 329 -5.02 33.28 -51.86
C ALA A 329 -4.98 34.79 -52.17
N GLY A 330 -3.79 35.29 -52.48
CA GLY A 330 -3.59 36.48 -53.31
C GLY A 330 -3.07 36.04 -54.69
N PRO A 331 -3.53 36.62 -55.80
CA PRO A 331 -3.17 36.17 -57.14
C PRO A 331 -1.93 36.92 -57.60
N SER A 332 -0.77 36.25 -57.56
CA SER A 332 0.41 36.73 -58.26
C SER A 332 1.04 35.59 -59.03
N SER A 333 0.72 35.59 -60.31
CA SER A 333 1.40 34.90 -61.40
C SER A 333 2.92 34.96 -61.27
N THR A 334 3.56 33.84 -60.97
CA THR A 334 4.86 33.52 -61.56
C THR A 334 5.01 32.00 -61.65
N GLN A 335 5.03 31.54 -62.90
CA GLN A 335 5.19 30.17 -63.36
C GLN A 335 6.50 29.53 -62.82
N PRO A 336 6.47 28.37 -62.14
CA PRO A 336 7.66 27.59 -61.91
C PRO A 336 7.87 26.62 -63.08
N GLN A 337 9.02 26.77 -63.75
CA GLN A 337 9.54 25.82 -64.73
C GLN A 337 9.42 24.38 -64.22
N ARG A 338 8.75 23.54 -65.02
CA ARG A 338 8.85 22.08 -64.96
C ARG A 338 10.31 21.68 -65.06
N ARG A 339 10.90 21.21 -63.96
CA ARG A 339 12.06 20.31 -63.99
C ARG A 339 11.55 18.89 -64.29
N PRO A 340 11.92 18.27 -65.42
CA PRO A 340 11.69 16.85 -65.64
C PRO A 340 12.85 16.07 -65.01
N GLY A 341 12.59 15.26 -63.99
CA GLY A 341 13.64 14.43 -63.40
C GLY A 341 13.41 13.86 -62.00
N ALA A 342 12.24 14.04 -61.37
CA ALA A 342 11.91 13.26 -60.19
C ALA A 342 11.50 11.85 -60.66
N LYS A 343 12.43 10.89 -60.61
CA LYS A 343 12.11 9.46 -60.69
C LYS A 343 11.03 9.21 -59.65
N ALA A 344 9.80 8.90 -60.07
CA ALA A 344 8.80 8.33 -59.20
C ALA A 344 9.48 7.16 -58.48
N ALA A 345 9.56 7.23 -57.15
CA ALA A 345 10.11 6.14 -56.36
C ALA A 345 9.32 4.87 -56.73
N SER A 346 10.01 3.75 -56.90
CA SER A 346 9.29 2.50 -57.14
C SER A 346 8.40 2.23 -55.92
N PRO A 347 7.20 1.65 -56.10
CA PRO A 347 6.30 1.34 -54.98
C PRO A 347 6.98 0.46 -53.91
N ALA A 348 7.97 -0.34 -54.29
CA ALA A 348 8.81 -1.09 -53.37
C ALA A 348 9.67 -0.20 -52.44
N LYS A 349 10.22 0.92 -52.94
CA LYS A 349 11.00 1.86 -52.12
C LYS A 349 10.10 2.67 -51.17
N GLU A 350 8.89 2.99 -51.61
CA GLU A 350 7.90 3.66 -50.75
C GLU A 350 7.43 2.73 -49.63
N LEU A 351 7.20 1.45 -49.93
CA LEU A 351 6.86 0.44 -48.92
C LEU A 351 7.99 0.23 -47.90
N GLU A 352 9.24 0.13 -48.37
CA GLU A 352 10.42 -0.02 -47.50
C GLU A 352 10.60 1.21 -46.59
N ALA A 353 10.44 2.43 -47.12
CA ALA A 353 10.49 3.66 -46.34
C ALA A 353 9.39 3.72 -45.27
N ALA A 354 8.15 3.36 -45.63
CA ALA A 354 7.03 3.32 -44.69
C ALA A 354 7.23 2.26 -43.58
N GLN A 355 7.80 1.11 -43.92
CA GLN A 355 8.16 0.08 -42.93
C GLN A 355 9.25 0.58 -41.97
N ALA A 356 10.30 1.20 -42.49
CA ALA A 356 11.38 1.77 -41.68
C ALA A 356 10.87 2.87 -40.74
N GLU A 357 9.93 3.70 -41.19
CA GLU A 357 9.27 4.74 -40.38
C GLU A 357 8.40 4.12 -39.28
N ARG A 358 7.58 3.11 -39.61
CA ARG A 358 6.78 2.37 -38.63
C ARG A 358 7.66 1.74 -37.55
N ASP A 359 8.76 1.11 -37.94
CA ASP A 359 9.70 0.48 -37.01
C ASP A 359 10.42 1.50 -36.13
N ALA A 360 10.77 2.66 -36.71
CA ALA A 360 11.33 3.79 -35.98
C ALA A 360 10.36 4.34 -34.93
N SER A 361 9.07 4.48 -35.27
CA SER A 361 8.01 4.91 -34.35
C SER A 361 7.79 3.87 -33.23
N ASN A 362 7.67 2.59 -33.59
CA ASN A 362 7.53 1.49 -32.62
C ASN A 362 8.71 1.39 -31.64
N ARG A 363 9.94 1.70 -32.09
CA ARG A 363 11.09 1.80 -31.19
C ARG A 363 10.96 3.00 -30.24
N ALA A 364 10.61 4.17 -30.76
CA ALA A 364 10.41 5.37 -29.95
C ALA A 364 9.34 5.20 -28.86
N ILE A 365 8.21 4.59 -29.19
CA ILE A 365 7.12 4.31 -28.23
C ILE A 365 7.62 3.35 -27.14
N ARG A 366 8.31 2.26 -27.51
CA ARG A 366 8.87 1.31 -26.52
C ARG A 366 9.90 1.97 -25.61
N ASP A 367 10.76 2.82 -26.16
CA ASP A 367 11.73 3.57 -25.38
C ASP A 367 11.02 4.54 -24.43
N PHE A 368 10.04 5.29 -24.91
CA PHE A 368 9.23 6.17 -24.05
C PHE A 368 8.55 5.41 -22.91
N ILE A 369 7.87 4.29 -23.18
CA ILE A 369 7.22 3.48 -22.13
C ILE A 369 8.25 3.02 -21.09
N ARG A 370 9.44 2.60 -21.53
CA ARG A 370 10.52 2.19 -20.62
C ARG A 370 10.99 3.34 -19.74
N GLU A 371 11.22 4.52 -20.31
CA GLU A 371 11.69 5.71 -19.59
C GLU A 371 10.59 6.35 -18.71
N ALA A 372 9.31 6.18 -19.06
CA ALA A 372 8.18 6.69 -18.29
C ALA A 372 7.84 5.84 -17.06
N LYS A 373 8.08 4.53 -17.13
CA LYS A 373 7.72 3.56 -16.09
C LYS A 373 8.23 3.92 -14.68
N PRO A 374 9.48 4.40 -14.46
CA PRO A 374 9.93 4.83 -13.14
C PRO A 374 9.11 6.00 -12.57
N TYR A 375 8.76 6.98 -13.42
CA TYR A 375 7.96 8.13 -13.01
C TYR A 375 6.52 7.73 -12.65
N GLU A 376 5.89 6.89 -13.47
CA GLU A 376 4.55 6.36 -13.18
C GLU A 376 4.50 5.60 -11.86
N ARG A 377 5.47 4.70 -11.62
CA ARG A 377 5.60 3.98 -10.35
C ARG A 377 5.80 4.94 -9.17
N ALA A 378 6.60 5.99 -9.34
CA ALA A 378 6.83 6.97 -8.28
C ALA A 378 5.56 7.78 -7.96
N LEU A 379 4.81 8.22 -8.98
CA LEU A 379 3.54 8.94 -8.79
C LEU A 379 2.52 8.11 -8.02
N ALA A 380 2.46 6.83 -8.34
CA ALA A 380 1.43 5.99 -7.78
C ALA A 380 1.83 5.46 -6.38
N ALA A 381 3.13 5.27 -6.13
CA ALA A 381 3.65 5.16 -4.76
C ALA A 381 3.31 6.38 -3.90
N VAL A 382 3.41 7.61 -4.44
CA VAL A 382 2.97 8.84 -3.76
C VAL A 382 1.47 8.80 -3.48
N TYR A 383 0.65 8.37 -4.46
CA TYR A 383 -0.79 8.25 -4.31
C TYR A 383 -1.20 7.34 -3.14
N TYR A 384 -0.69 6.11 -3.09
CA TYR A 384 -1.01 5.17 -2.01
C TYR A 384 -0.42 5.62 -0.67
N GLN A 385 0.79 6.19 -0.67
CA GLN A 385 1.40 6.73 0.54
C GLN A 385 0.58 7.90 1.12
N ARG A 386 0.01 8.77 0.29
CA ARG A 386 -0.88 9.84 0.74
C ARG A 386 -2.12 9.28 1.44
N HIS A 387 -2.74 8.25 0.87
CA HIS A 387 -3.87 7.57 1.50
C HIS A 387 -3.49 6.86 2.81
N ARG A 388 -2.25 6.36 2.96
CA ARG A 388 -1.75 5.88 4.27
C ARG A 388 -1.68 7.00 5.28
N VAL A 389 -1.06 8.12 4.92
CA VAL A 389 -0.94 9.27 5.84
C VAL A 389 -2.32 9.74 6.29
N GLU A 390 -3.28 9.88 5.35
CA GLU A 390 -4.66 10.24 5.67
C GLU A 390 -5.32 9.23 6.61
N TRP A 391 -5.14 7.92 6.37
CA TRP A 391 -5.66 6.87 7.24
C TRP A 391 -5.05 6.95 8.65
N VAL A 392 -3.73 7.08 8.78
CA VAL A 392 -3.07 7.21 10.10
C VAL A 392 -3.55 8.46 10.85
N ILE A 393 -3.78 9.58 10.15
CA ILE A 393 -4.35 10.80 10.75
C ILE A 393 -5.76 10.54 11.28
N ARG A 394 -6.63 9.88 10.52
CA ARG A 394 -7.99 9.53 10.97
C ARG A 394 -7.94 8.65 12.22
N GLU A 395 -7.13 7.61 12.20
CA GLU A 395 -6.93 6.73 13.35
C GLU A 395 -6.39 7.47 14.57
N ALA A 396 -5.47 8.42 14.37
CA ALA A 396 -4.94 9.22 15.48
C ALA A 396 -6.05 10.07 16.15
N HIS A 397 -6.94 10.67 15.35
CA HIS A 397 -8.08 11.40 15.92
C HIS A 397 -9.05 10.47 16.66
N LEU A 398 -9.32 9.28 16.12
CA LEU A 398 -10.15 8.27 16.79
C LEU A 398 -9.54 7.89 18.14
N MET A 399 -8.25 7.56 18.19
CA MET A 399 -7.54 7.28 19.44
C MET A 399 -7.63 8.43 20.45
N GLU A 400 -7.50 9.68 20.01
CA GLU A 400 -7.61 10.84 20.90
C GLU A 400 -9.02 10.98 21.51
N THR A 401 -10.06 10.68 20.73
CA THR A 401 -11.45 10.66 21.21
C THR A 401 -11.71 9.49 22.16
N GLU A 402 -11.25 8.28 21.85
CA GLU A 402 -11.36 7.09 22.72
C GLU A 402 -10.72 7.34 24.09
N MET A 403 -9.49 7.88 24.11
CA MET A 403 -8.80 8.23 25.36
C MET A 403 -9.56 9.30 26.16
N SER A 404 -10.14 10.28 25.47
CA SER A 404 -10.94 11.33 26.12
C SER A 404 -12.22 10.77 26.75
N GLN A 405 -12.88 9.82 26.08
CA GLN A 405 -14.03 9.11 26.61
C GLN A 405 -13.67 8.23 27.82
N GLN A 406 -12.59 7.45 27.74
CA GLN A 406 -12.09 6.63 28.86
C GLN A 406 -11.78 7.48 30.10
N ARG A 407 -11.21 8.68 29.92
CA ARG A 407 -10.97 9.62 31.04
C ARG A 407 -12.27 10.13 31.65
N LYS A 408 -13.31 10.38 30.84
CA LYS A 408 -14.63 10.82 31.34
C LYS A 408 -15.32 9.71 32.11
N THR A 409 -15.31 8.47 31.60
CA THR A 409 -15.93 7.32 32.28
C THR A 409 -15.21 6.97 33.59
N ALA A 410 -13.87 7.01 33.61
CA ALA A 410 -13.09 6.82 34.83
C ALA A 410 -13.45 7.86 35.91
N LYS A 411 -13.55 9.15 35.54
CA LYS A 411 -13.96 10.23 36.45
C LYS A 411 -15.39 10.03 36.99
N SER A 412 -16.31 9.54 36.16
CA SER A 412 -17.69 9.26 36.60
C SER A 412 -17.75 8.13 37.64
N LYS A 413 -17.01 7.03 37.42
CA LYS A 413 -16.94 5.90 38.36
C LYS A 413 -16.35 6.32 39.71
N THR A 414 -15.25 7.07 39.71
CA THR A 414 -14.64 7.59 40.94
C THR A 414 -15.57 8.53 41.72
N LYS A 415 -16.43 9.29 41.03
CA LYS A 415 -17.42 10.16 41.68
C LYS A 415 -18.53 9.33 42.32
N ASP A 416 -19.02 8.30 41.65
CA ASP A 416 -20.06 7.42 42.18
C ASP A 416 -19.57 6.59 43.37
N ASP A 417 -18.32 6.11 43.34
CA ASP A 417 -17.72 5.37 44.45
C ASP A 417 -17.53 6.27 45.68
N ASN A 418 -17.05 7.51 45.49
CA ASN A 418 -16.94 8.49 46.57
C ASN A 418 -18.31 8.89 47.17
N VAL A 419 -19.36 8.97 46.34
CA VAL A 419 -20.71 9.27 46.81
C VAL A 419 -21.29 8.09 47.60
N LYS A 420 -21.08 6.85 47.14
CA LYS A 420 -21.49 5.64 47.86
C LYS A 420 -20.74 5.47 49.18
N GLU A 421 -19.44 5.74 49.20
CA GLU A 421 -18.63 5.66 50.42
C GLU A 421 -19.04 6.74 51.45
N ARG A 422 -19.31 7.97 51.00
CA ARG A 422 -19.88 9.01 51.87
C ARG A 422 -21.27 8.66 52.40
N LYS A 423 -22.08 7.91 51.66
CA LYS A 423 -23.39 7.44 52.11
C LYS A 423 -23.30 6.28 53.11
N LYS A 424 -22.29 5.41 52.97
CA LYS A 424 -22.00 4.32 53.91
C LYS A 424 -21.50 4.85 55.26
N ARG A 425 -20.55 5.79 55.26
CA ARG A 425 -20.05 6.43 56.51
C ARG A 425 -21.10 7.21 57.29
N ARG A 426 -22.25 7.54 56.68
CA ARG A 426 -23.38 8.20 57.36
C ARG A 426 -24.42 7.25 57.95
N ARG A 427 -24.34 5.94 57.65
CA ARG A 427 -25.24 4.92 58.21
C ARG A 427 -24.66 4.18 59.41
N ASP A 428 -23.33 4.16 59.56
CA ASP A 428 -22.65 3.48 60.67
C ASP A 428 -22.55 4.36 61.94
N ASP A 429 -23.23 5.51 61.98
CA ASP A 429 -23.17 6.51 63.07
C ASP A 429 -24.56 6.76 63.71
N VAL A 430 -25.44 5.76 63.65
CA VAL A 430 -26.79 5.80 64.27
C VAL A 430 -27.02 4.49 65.02
N ASP A 431 -26.29 4.29 66.12
CA ASP A 431 -26.71 3.47 67.26
C ASP A 431 -25.79 3.75 68.46
N GLU A 432 -26.03 4.86 69.16
CA GLU A 432 -25.88 5.00 70.61
C GLU A 432 -26.59 6.29 71.09
N ILE A 433 -27.40 6.18 72.16
CA ILE A 433 -28.41 7.17 72.63
C ILE A 433 -27.89 8.03 73.84
N PRO A 434 -28.64 8.93 74.53
CA PRO A 434 -28.36 10.37 74.71
C PRO A 434 -28.21 10.76 76.23
N PRO A 435 -28.66 11.95 76.72
CA PRO A 435 -28.29 13.36 76.48
C PRO A 435 -27.72 14.04 77.76
N GLU A 436 -27.17 15.28 77.69
CA GLU A 436 -27.49 16.33 78.68
C GLU A 436 -26.85 17.72 78.43
N SER A 437 -27.72 18.74 78.46
CA SER A 437 -27.59 20.03 79.16
C SER A 437 -26.72 21.20 78.63
N GLN A 438 -27.45 22.28 78.29
CA GLN A 438 -27.22 23.71 78.66
C GLN A 438 -25.99 24.44 78.03
N SER A 439 -25.96 25.74 77.71
CA SER A 439 -26.85 26.90 77.93
C SER A 439 -26.27 28.13 77.17
N LYS A 440 -27.18 28.93 76.57
CA LYS A 440 -27.25 30.42 76.48
C LYS A 440 -26.17 31.30 75.81
N ARG A 441 -26.76 32.28 75.08
CA ARG A 441 -26.48 33.74 74.99
C ARG A 441 -25.68 34.18 73.73
N ALA A 442 -26.30 34.73 72.68
CA ALA A 442 -27.02 36.00 72.45
C ALA A 442 -26.14 37.20 72.00
N LYS A 443 -26.51 37.73 70.82
CA LYS A 443 -26.62 39.14 70.37
C LYS A 443 -25.39 39.97 69.95
N GLY A 444 -25.52 40.59 68.76
CA GLY A 444 -24.87 41.84 68.29
C GLY A 444 -24.61 41.77 66.76
N ARG A 445 -25.48 42.24 65.84
CA ARG A 445 -25.78 43.63 65.39
C ARG A 445 -24.55 44.38 64.83
N VAL A 446 -24.29 44.34 63.52
CA VAL A 446 -24.59 45.32 62.41
C VAL A 446 -23.71 46.59 62.38
N VAL A 447 -23.38 47.04 61.15
CA VAL A 447 -22.73 48.31 60.68
C VAL A 447 -21.20 48.19 60.52
N SER A 448 -20.50 48.60 59.46
CA SER A 448 -20.76 49.08 58.07
C SER A 448 -19.40 49.10 57.32
N GLU A 449 -19.45 49.22 55.98
CA GLU A 449 -18.65 50.08 55.04
C GLU A 449 -17.16 50.39 55.39
N ASP A 450 -16.20 50.53 54.48
CA ASP A 450 -16.20 50.73 53.03
C ASP A 450 -14.78 50.55 52.46
N ALA A 451 -14.75 50.52 51.13
CA ALA A 451 -13.67 50.65 50.15
C ALA A 451 -12.26 51.19 50.49
N ALA A 452 -11.29 50.50 49.85
CA ALA A 452 -10.24 51.03 48.95
C ALA A 452 -8.88 51.59 49.45
N SER A 453 -7.85 50.98 48.82
CA SER A 453 -6.70 51.61 48.14
C SER A 453 -5.37 51.86 48.86
N GLY A 454 -4.30 51.49 48.13
CA GLY A 454 -2.97 52.12 48.12
C GLY A 454 -1.96 51.54 49.12
N ALA A 455 -0.98 50.71 48.74
CA ALA A 455 0.22 50.98 47.93
C ALA A 455 1.48 51.29 48.78
N THR A 456 2.55 50.53 48.51
CA THR A 456 4.00 50.77 48.82
C THR A 456 4.41 50.66 50.30
N ARG A 457 5.57 50.12 50.71
CA ARG A 457 6.96 50.28 50.23
C ARG A 457 7.90 49.31 51.01
N ASP A 458 9.03 49.02 50.38
CA ASP A 458 10.40 48.80 50.93
C ASP A 458 10.77 47.65 51.92
N GLY A 459 11.53 46.67 51.39
CA GLY A 459 12.94 46.42 51.76
C GLY A 459 13.29 45.59 53.03
N PRO A 460 14.60 45.29 53.27
CA PRO A 460 15.27 44.07 52.77
C PRO A 460 16.07 43.29 53.84
N HIS A 461 16.50 42.04 53.58
CA HIS A 461 17.61 41.40 54.34
C HIS A 461 18.47 40.36 53.54
N THR A 462 19.73 40.76 53.31
CA THR A 462 21.03 40.07 53.52
C THR A 462 21.39 38.70 52.91
N ARG A 463 22.25 38.75 51.87
CA ARG A 463 23.70 38.37 51.83
C ARG A 463 24.18 37.03 52.45
N SER A 464 24.78 36.17 51.63
CA SER A 464 26.05 35.47 51.92
C SER A 464 26.80 35.10 50.64
N LEU A 465 28.11 35.29 50.66
CA LEU A 465 29.12 35.17 49.59
C LEU A 465 30.28 34.31 50.11
N ARG A 466 30.80 33.38 49.31
CA ARG A 466 32.22 32.90 49.33
C ARG A 466 32.45 32.09 48.01
N ARG A 467 33.21 32.61 47.04
CA ARG A 467 34.68 32.45 46.78
C ARG A 467 35.09 30.98 46.57
N SER A 468 35.91 30.55 45.60
CA SER A 468 36.69 31.19 44.51
C SER A 468 37.38 30.10 43.63
N ALA A 469 37.80 30.48 42.42
CA ALA A 469 38.92 30.00 41.57
C ALA A 469 38.92 28.55 41.04
N ARG A 470 38.85 28.31 39.71
CA ARG A 470 39.87 28.48 38.62
C ARG A 470 41.08 27.54 38.72
N HIS A 471 41.18 26.61 37.76
CA HIS A 471 42.44 26.23 37.12
C HIS A 471 42.15 25.81 35.66
N ALA A 472 42.81 26.51 34.73
CA ALA A 472 42.96 26.15 33.32
C ALA A 472 44.39 26.53 32.92
N SER A 473 45.11 25.57 32.32
CA SER A 473 46.38 25.73 31.62
C SER A 473 46.52 24.49 30.71
N LEU A 474 46.50 24.65 29.38
CA LEU A 474 47.68 24.69 28.48
C LEU A 474 48.23 23.26 28.23
N GLN A 475 48.56 22.75 27.04
CA GLN A 475 49.06 23.25 25.72
C GLN A 475 48.88 22.07 24.72
N ASN A 476 48.50 22.25 23.45
CA ASN A 476 49.30 22.61 22.25
C ASN A 476 50.42 21.63 21.80
N GLY A 477 50.42 21.35 20.48
CA GLY A 477 51.52 20.80 19.65
C GLY A 477 51.19 19.40 19.11
N VAL A 478 51.14 19.09 17.81
CA VAL A 478 51.84 19.62 16.61
C VAL A 478 50.90 19.59 15.41
#